data_AF-A0A0C9QY36-F1
#
_entry.id   AF-A0A0C9QY36-F1
#
_cell.length_a   1.000
_cell.length_b   1.000
_cell.length_c   1.000
_cell.angle_alpha   90.00
_cell.angle_beta   90.00
_cell.angle_gamma   90.00
#
_symmetry.space_group_name_H-M   'P 1'
#
loop_
_entity.id
_entity.type
_entity.pdbx_description
1 polymer ?
#
loop_
_entity_poly.entity_id
_entity_poly.type
_entity_poly.pdbx_seq_one_letter_code
_entity_poly.pdbx_strand_id
1 'polypeptide(L)' 'MWYEILPTAAIIAGCLTVPSLIDRPLCWLFDGKPYRRTLSRRETLNDAMRDERLTGTPYKTIGLEGIPDEPQKP' A
#
# COMPACT_ATOMS: atom_id res chain seq x y z
N MET A 1 -42.28 -4.12 -13.20
CA MET A 1 -42.34 -5.07 -12.04
C MET A 1 -41.18 -4.79 -11.09
N TRP A 2 -41.26 -5.19 -9.82
CA TRP A 2 -40.26 -4.82 -8.79
C TRP A 2 -38.81 -5.19 -9.13
N TYR A 3 -38.61 -6.22 -9.96
CA TYR A 3 -37.29 -6.69 -10.38
C TYR A 3 -36.60 -5.80 -11.44
N GLU A 4 -37.30 -4.86 -12.07
CA GLU A 4 -36.72 -3.98 -13.10
C GLU A 4 -35.67 -3.01 -12.52
N ILE A 5 -35.62 -2.85 -11.20
CA ILE A 5 -34.58 -2.09 -10.51
C ILE A 5 -33.25 -2.86 -10.40
N LEU A 6 -33.29 -4.20 -10.49
CA LEU A 6 -32.12 -5.04 -10.26
C LEU A 6 -30.96 -4.77 -11.22
N PRO A 7 -31.17 -4.56 -12.54
CA PRO A 7 -30.09 -4.20 -13.46
C PRO A 7 -29.41 -2.89 -13.06
N THR A 8 -30.18 -1.85 -12.72
CA THR A 8 -29.61 -0.56 -12.28
C THR A 8 -28.86 -0.69 -10.96
N ALA A 9 -29.42 -1.44 -10.00
CA ALA A 9 -28.76 -1.69 -8.72
C ALA A 9 -27.46 -2.50 -8.90
N ALA A 10 -27.44 -3.47 -9.81
CA ALA A 10 -26.25 -4.26 -10.12
C ALA A 10 -25.13 -3.42 -10.76
N ILE A 11 -25.48 -2.48 -11.65
CA ILE A 11 -24.50 -1.55 -12.23
C ILE A 11 -23.89 -0.68 -11.13
N ILE A 12 -24.72 -0.09 -10.26
CA ILE A 12 -24.25 0.75 -9.15
C ILE A 12 -23.33 -0.06 -8.22
N ALA A 13 -23.77 -1.27 -7.82
CA ALA A 13 -22.98 -2.15 -6.96
C ALA A 13 -21.66 -2.57 -7.62
N GLY A 14 -21.67 -2.88 -8.91
CA GLY A 14 -20.47 -3.18 -9.69
C GLY A 14 -19.49 -2.01 -9.68
N CYS A 15 -19.96 -0.81 -10.01
CA CYS A 15 -19.12 0.39 -10.03
C CYS A 15 -18.51 0.75 -8.66
N LEU A 16 -19.21 0.45 -7.56
CA LEU A 16 -18.70 0.71 -6.19
C LEU A 16 -17.73 -0.37 -5.70
N THR A 17 -17.93 -1.64 -6.09
CA THR A 17 -17.13 -2.77 -5.60
C THR A 17 -15.84 -2.96 -6.39
N VAL A 18 -15.88 -2.72 -7.70
CA VAL A 18 -14.74 -2.93 -8.60
C VAL A 18 -13.49 -2.15 -8.17
N PRO A 19 -13.54 -0.85 -7.83
CA PRO A 19 -12.35 -0.11 -7.39
C PRO A 19 -11.67 -0.73 -6.17
N SER A 20 -12.45 -1.15 -5.17
CA SER A 20 -11.94 -1.77 -3.95
C SER A 20 -11.27 -3.12 -4.20
N LEU A 21 -11.76 -3.88 -5.18
CA LEU A 21 -11.17 -5.17 -5.57
C LEU A 21 -9.87 -4.99 -6.37
N ILE A 22 -9.78 -3.92 -7.17
CA ILE A 22 -8.62 -3.61 -8.01
C ILE A 22 -7.49 -2.91 -7.22
N ASP A 23 -7.80 -2.26 -6.10
CA ASP A 23 -6.81 -1.52 -5.30
C ASP A 23 -5.64 -2.40 -4.84
N ARG A 24 -5.91 -3.58 -4.29
CA ARG A 24 -4.89 -4.53 -3.85
C ARG A 24 -3.93 -4.99 -4.98
N PRO A 25 -4.41 -5.49 -6.13
CA PRO A 25 -3.51 -5.88 -7.21
C PRO A 25 -2.76 -4.68 -7.80
N LEU A 26 -3.34 -3.48 -7.83
CA LEU A 26 -2.62 -2.27 -8.21
C LEU A 26 -1.47 -1.95 -7.23
N CYS A 27 -1.72 -2.02 -5.92
CA CYS A 27 -0.69 -1.83 -4.91
C CYS A 27 0.45 -2.84 -5.09
N TRP A 28 0.15 -4.10 -5.38
CA TRP A 28 1.18 -5.09 -5.68
C TRP A 28 1.99 -4.75 -6.93
N LEU A 29 1.33 -4.27 -8.00
CA LEU A 29 1.99 -3.95 -9.26
C LEU A 29 2.96 -2.76 -9.13
N PHE A 30 2.57 -1.72 -8.40
CA PHE A 30 3.36 -0.49 -8.29
C PHE A 30 4.30 -0.46 -7.08
N ASP A 31 3.82 -0.89 -5.92
CA ASP A 31 4.53 -0.74 -4.65
C ASP A 31 5.21 -2.06 -4.20
N GLY A 32 4.92 -3.18 -4.87
CA GLY A 32 5.42 -4.52 -4.50
C GLY A 32 4.82 -5.08 -3.21
N LYS A 33 3.86 -4.37 -2.61
CA LYS A 33 3.17 -4.73 -1.35
C LYS A 33 1.65 -4.64 -1.55
N PRO A 34 0.87 -5.48 -0.85
CA PRO A 34 -0.57 -5.58 -1.10
C PRO A 34 -1.36 -4.35 -0.64
N TYR A 35 -0.77 -3.51 0.22
CA TYR A 35 -1.41 -2.36 0.83
C TYR A 35 -0.43 -1.20 0.98
N ARG A 36 -0.96 0.01 0.93
CA ARG A 36 -0.21 1.24 1.19
C ARG A 36 -0.14 1.55 2.68
N ARG A 37 0.91 2.27 3.09
CA ARG A 37 1.08 2.71 4.47
C ARG A 37 0.20 3.90 4.79
N THR A 38 -0.30 3.96 6.02
CA THR A 38 -1.03 5.12 6.53
C THR A 38 -0.07 6.24 6.89
N LEU A 39 -0.20 7.39 6.22
CA LEU A 39 0.62 8.59 6.45
C LEU A 39 -0.16 9.69 7.19
N SER A 40 -1.28 9.34 7.84
CA SER A 40 -2.15 10.31 8.51
C SER A 40 -1.56 10.88 9.81
N ARG A 41 -0.59 10.20 10.42
CA ARG A 41 0.08 10.63 11.66
C ARG A 41 1.51 11.06 11.36
N ARG A 42 2.01 12.04 12.11
CA ARG A 42 3.38 12.54 11.97
C ARG A 42 4.43 11.46 12.22
N GLU A 43 4.20 10.60 13.20
CA GLU A 43 5.09 9.47 13.53
C GLU A 43 5.23 8.53 12.33
N THR A 44 4.10 8.05 11.78
CA THR A 44 4.10 7.11 10.66
C THR A 44 4.62 7.73 9.37
N LEU A 45 4.42 9.04 9.19
CA LEU A 45 5.02 9.81 8.10
C LEU A 45 6.54 9.86 8.24
N ASN A 46 7.06 10.20 9.42
CA ASN A 46 8.49 10.28 9.67
C ASN A 46 9.17 8.92 9.47
N ASP A 47 8.54 7.83 9.90
CA ASP A 47 9.03 6.47 9.69
C ASP A 47 9.06 6.11 8.20
N ALA A 48 8.01 6.45 7.43
CA ALA A 48 8.00 6.23 5.98
C ALA A 48 9.09 7.03 5.25
N MET A 49 9.30 8.29 5.65
CA MET A 49 10.37 9.13 5.10
C MET A 49 11.77 8.60 5.47
N ARG A 50 11.94 8.06 6.67
CA ARG A 50 13.18 7.39 7.08
C ARG A 50 13.45 6.19 6.18
N ASP A 51 12.46 5.34 5.98
CA ASP A 51 12.60 4.14 5.14
C ASP A 51 12.95 4.54 3.70
N GLU A 52 12.26 5.54 3.14
CA GLU A 52 12.57 6.07 1.80
C GLU A 52 14.01 6.59 1.68
N ARG A 53 14.56 7.25 2.70
CA ARG A 53 15.96 7.70 2.70
C ARG A 53 16.97 6.54 2.75
N LEU A 54 16.60 5.42 3.37
CA LEU A 54 17.48 4.25 3.53
C LEU A 54 17.48 3.34 2.30
N THR A 55 16.32 3.16 1.65
CA THR A 55 16.13 2.18 0.56
C THR A 55 15.77 2.77 -0.79
N GLY A 56 15.44 4.07 -0.84
CA GLY A 56 14.83 4.73 -1.98
C GLY A 56 13.32 4.48 -2.12
N THR A 57 12.73 3.57 -1.32
CA THR A 57 11.27 3.31 -1.34
C THR A 57 10.73 2.92 0.05
N PRO A 58 9.60 3.50 0.50
CA PRO A 58 9.03 3.20 1.82
C PRO A 58 8.44 1.78 1.94
N TYR A 59 8.43 0.99 0.86
CA TYR A 59 7.86 -0.35 0.79
C TYR A 59 8.90 -1.48 0.77
N LYS A 60 10.19 -1.14 0.70
CA LYS A 60 11.29 -2.08 0.85
C LYS A 60 11.72 -2.13 2.32
N THR A 61 11.50 -3.27 2.97
CA THR A 61 11.92 -3.50 4.35
C THR A 61 13.38 -3.95 4.39
N ILE A 62 14.20 -3.30 5.22
CA ILE A 62 15.56 -3.77 5.56
C ILE A 62 15.47 -4.43 6.94
N GLY A 63 15.85 -5.70 7.01
CA GLY A 63 16.03 -6.44 8.26
C GLY A 63 17.46 -6.32 8.80
N LEU A 64 17.89 -7.34 9.54
CA LEU A 64 19.23 -7.37 10.14
C LEU A 64 20.35 -7.48 9.09
N GLU A 65 20.02 -7.90 7.88
CA GLU A 65 20.95 -7.98 6.74
C GLU A 65 21.50 -6.62 6.29
N GLY A 66 20.85 -5.52 6.67
CA GLY A 66 21.35 -4.17 6.40
C GLY A 66 22.33 -3.63 7.44
N ILE A 67 22.55 -4.35 8.53
CA ILE A 67 23.46 -3.96 9.61
C ILE A 67 24.82 -4.61 9.33
N PRO A 68 25.92 -3.84 9.24
CA PRO A 68 27.24 -4.43 9.08
C PRO A 68 27.62 -5.26 10.31
N ASP A 69 28.17 -6.45 10.09
CA ASP A 69 28.58 -7.39 11.15
C ASP A 69 29.69 -6.83 12.04
N GLU A 70 30.55 -5.99 11.46
CA GLU A 70 31.60 -5.28 12.18
C GLU A 70 31.26 -3.78 12.28
N PRO A 71 31.51 -3.14 13.44
CA PRO A 71 31.30 -1.71 13.58
C PRO A 71 32.22 -0.97 12.59
N GLN A 72 31.63 -0.14 11.73
CA GLN A 72 32.40 0.71 10.82
C GLN A 72 33.33 1.60 11.67
N LYS A 73 34.63 1.43 11.48
CA LYS A 73 35.65 2.24 12.15
C LYS A 73 35.60 3.67 11.57
N PRO A 74 35.65 4.72 12.42
CA PRO A 74 35.46 6.12 12.01
C PRO A 74 36.51 6.61 11.01
#